data_AF-A0A4Q3MWW8-F1
#
_entry.id   AF-A0A4Q3MWW8-F1
#
_cell.length_a   1.000
_cell.length_b   1.000
_cell.length_c   1.000
_cell.angle_alpha   90.00
_cell.angle_beta   90.00
_cell.angle_gamma   90.00
#
_symmetry.space_group_name_H-M   'P 1'
#
loop_
_entity.id
_entity.type
_entity.pdbx_description
1 polymer ?
#
loop_
_entity_poly.entity_id
_entity_poly.type
_entity_poly.pdbx_seq_one_letter_code
_entity_poly.pdbx_strand_id
1 'polypeptide(L)'
;AGGAQLHSRENMLAIGGRIDTTSLAEDTFTTFRTQLGGRRAVFDGNAVVWAEEPGSLTALWKQRLRWARGNLQLSAAYRHLWFRPRLHRGLGGFWFGLVFFSIVSMPVLMIGSSIGLLWLDAIAPDLARNAFSGLWITTFLVYLFVTGFSFVIDPATARRAWFEGFAYPGLITLGIMVLFGLPPQWISLWPAPQANPEAARMLDALRIFVFGWTSLCMLAAWGVYRLERAGAPDWLRDGLLLLVGYGPFNCAVSFAAMVAEFRKAEMRWDKTPKTGKGTILK
;
A
#
# COMPACT_ATOMS: atom_id res chain seq x y z
N ALA A 1 -19.76 0.68 12.75
CA ALA A 1 -18.44 1.32 12.62
C ALA A 1 -17.41 0.26 12.94
N GLY A 2 -16.42 0.10 12.07
CA GLY A 2 -15.40 -0.95 12.16
C GLY A 2 -15.98 -2.36 11.95
N GLY A 3 -15.22 -3.26 11.33
CA GLY A 3 -15.62 -4.66 11.20
C GLY A 3 -15.51 -5.45 12.51
N ALA A 4 -14.66 -4.99 13.43
CA ALA A 4 -14.26 -5.71 14.65
C ALA A 4 -13.93 -4.72 15.81
N GLN A 5 -14.76 -3.69 16.01
CA GLN A 5 -14.52 -2.67 17.04
C GLN A 5 -15.60 -2.73 18.12
N LEU A 6 -15.17 -2.72 19.39
CA LEU A 6 -16.05 -2.67 20.55
C LEU A 6 -15.79 -1.39 21.34
N HIS A 7 -16.88 -0.76 21.82
CA HIS A 7 -16.82 0.43 22.65
C HIS A 7 -17.64 0.23 23.92
N SER A 8 -17.10 0.65 25.06
CA SER A 8 -17.92 0.76 26.28
C SER A 8 -18.96 1.86 26.11
N ARG A 9 -20.13 1.68 26.73
CA ARG A 9 -21.19 2.70 26.77
C ARG A 9 -20.65 4.03 27.31
N GLU A 10 -19.85 3.96 28.37
CA GLU A 10 -19.22 5.12 29.00
C GLU A 10 -18.34 5.90 28.00
N ASN A 11 -17.48 5.19 27.24
CA ASN A 11 -16.65 5.82 26.21
C ASN A 11 -17.52 6.49 25.14
N MET A 12 -18.56 5.80 24.66
CA MET A 12 -19.47 6.34 23.64
C MET A 12 -20.14 7.63 24.10
N LEU A 13 -20.61 7.69 25.35
CA LEU A 13 -21.19 8.90 25.93
C LEU A 13 -20.16 10.02 26.03
N ALA A 14 -18.94 9.72 26.45
CA ALA A 14 -17.88 10.71 26.60
C ALA A 14 -17.45 11.39 25.29
N ILE A 15 -17.60 10.72 24.14
CA ILE A 15 -17.27 11.27 22.82
C ILE A 15 -18.51 11.85 22.08
N GLY A 16 -19.61 12.09 22.81
CA GLY A 16 -20.81 12.75 22.30
C GLY A 16 -21.98 11.82 21.97
N GLY A 17 -21.94 10.55 22.39
CA GLY A 17 -23.06 9.61 22.30
C GLY A 17 -23.40 9.10 20.89
N ARG A 18 -22.66 9.53 19.86
CA ARG A 18 -22.90 9.16 18.46
C ARG A 18 -21.61 8.96 17.67
N ILE A 19 -21.68 8.08 16.69
CA ILE A 19 -20.61 7.87 15.70
C ILE A 19 -20.72 8.97 14.65
N ASP A 20 -19.60 9.64 14.36
CA ASP A 20 -19.55 10.68 13.35
C ASP A 20 -19.50 10.05 11.95
N THR A 21 -20.58 10.25 11.19
CA THR A 21 -20.72 9.71 9.82
C THR A 21 -20.37 10.72 8.73
N THR A 22 -19.83 11.90 9.09
CA THR A 22 -19.39 12.90 8.11
C THR A 22 -18.05 12.55 7.45
N SER A 23 -17.33 11.57 8.02
CA SER A 23 -16.07 11.04 7.50
C SER A 23 -16.27 9.64 6.90
N LEU A 24 -15.43 9.30 5.92
CA LEU A 24 -15.36 7.94 5.36
C LEU A 24 -14.61 6.94 6.26
N ALA A 25 -13.99 7.41 7.34
CA ALA A 25 -13.28 6.60 8.35
C ALA A 25 -13.87 6.84 9.76
N GLU A 26 -15.16 6.57 9.94
CA GLU A 26 -15.88 6.86 11.18
C GLU A 26 -15.30 6.12 12.40
N ASP A 27 -14.78 4.91 12.18
CA ASP A 27 -14.14 4.05 13.18
C ASP A 27 -12.85 4.66 13.72
N THR A 28 -12.02 5.16 12.81
CA THR A 28 -10.71 5.72 13.13
C THR A 28 -10.86 7.10 13.78
N PHE A 29 -11.83 7.91 13.33
CA PHE A 29 -12.22 9.15 14.02
C PHE A 29 -12.70 8.88 15.45
N THR A 30 -13.49 7.83 15.64
CA THR A 30 -13.97 7.42 16.96
C THR A 30 -12.81 6.99 17.86
N THR A 31 -11.85 6.21 17.33
CA THR A 31 -10.62 5.83 18.04
C THR A 31 -9.76 7.05 18.43
N PHE A 32 -9.59 8.02 17.53
CA PHE A 32 -8.85 9.25 17.82
C PHE A 32 -9.53 10.06 18.92
N ARG A 33 -10.84 10.27 18.84
CA ARG A 33 -11.61 10.97 19.89
C ARG A 33 -11.52 10.26 21.23
N THR A 34 -11.59 8.94 21.25
CA THR A 34 -11.40 8.13 22.47
C THR A 34 -10.03 8.35 23.09
N GLN A 35 -8.95 8.28 22.31
CA GLN A 35 -7.59 8.46 22.81
C GLN A 35 -7.32 9.90 23.28
N LEU A 36 -7.78 10.88 22.52
CA LEU A 36 -7.67 12.30 22.89
C LEU A 36 -8.51 12.64 24.14
N GLY A 37 -9.61 11.91 24.36
CA GLY A 37 -10.40 11.96 25.59
C GLY A 37 -9.78 11.24 26.79
N GLY A 38 -8.50 10.84 26.72
CA GLY A 38 -7.75 10.22 27.81
C GLY A 38 -8.02 8.73 28.02
N ARG A 39 -8.82 8.09 27.15
CA ARG A 39 -9.13 6.66 27.23
C ARG A 39 -8.19 5.86 26.33
N ARG A 40 -8.06 4.56 26.60
CA ARG A 40 -7.16 3.67 25.84
C ARG A 40 -7.94 2.92 24.76
N ALA A 41 -7.36 2.86 23.57
CA ALA A 41 -7.73 1.88 22.55
C ALA A 41 -6.79 0.68 22.71
N VAL A 42 -7.35 -0.52 22.90
CA VAL A 42 -6.59 -1.75 23.13
C VAL A 42 -6.77 -2.67 21.93
N PHE A 43 -5.67 -3.23 21.45
CA PHE A 43 -5.66 -4.28 20.43
C PHE A 43 -5.57 -5.65 21.13
N ASP A 44 -6.49 -6.55 20.81
CA ASP A 44 -6.44 -7.94 21.25
C ASP A 44 -6.18 -8.84 20.03
N GLY A 45 -4.98 -9.40 19.94
CA GLY A 45 -4.57 -10.28 18.84
C GLY A 45 -5.24 -11.66 18.86
N ASN A 46 -5.91 -12.03 19.97
CA ASN A 46 -6.63 -13.29 20.08
C ASN A 46 -8.12 -13.16 19.73
N ALA A 47 -8.61 -11.93 19.52
CA ALA A 47 -10.00 -11.69 19.15
C ALA A 47 -10.24 -12.16 17.71
N VAL A 48 -11.07 -13.18 17.54
CA VAL A 48 -11.41 -13.73 16.22
C VAL A 48 -12.73 -13.13 15.73
N VAL A 49 -12.71 -12.53 14.54
CA VAL A 49 -13.90 -12.00 13.86
C VAL A 49 -13.93 -12.49 12.42
N TRP A 50 -15.08 -13.00 12.01
CA TRP A 50 -15.30 -13.42 10.62
C TRP A 50 -15.66 -12.22 9.75
N ALA A 51 -14.86 -11.99 8.71
CA ALA A 51 -15.10 -10.95 7.72
C ALA A 51 -15.23 -11.56 6.32
N GLU A 52 -16.24 -11.11 5.58
CA GLU A 52 -16.35 -11.41 4.15
C GLU A 52 -15.49 -10.42 3.36
N GLU A 53 -14.50 -10.95 2.65
CA GLU A 53 -13.63 -10.17 1.77
C GLU A 53 -14.31 -9.91 0.40
N PRO A 54 -14.00 -8.80 -0.29
CA PRO A 54 -14.53 -8.53 -1.62
C PRO A 54 -14.08 -9.60 -2.64
N GLY A 55 -15.05 -10.20 -3.35
CA GLY A 55 -14.78 -11.25 -4.35
C GLY A 55 -14.33 -10.78 -5.74
N SER A 56 -14.07 -9.49 -5.93
CA SER A 56 -13.58 -8.94 -7.22
C SER A 56 -12.70 -7.71 -7.00
N LEU A 57 -11.80 -7.41 -7.94
CA LEU A 57 -10.96 -6.20 -7.86
C LEU A 57 -11.80 -4.93 -7.89
N THR A 58 -12.95 -4.95 -8.56
CA THR A 58 -13.88 -3.83 -8.61
C THR A 58 -14.53 -3.56 -7.26
N ALA A 59 -14.97 -4.62 -6.57
CA ALA A 59 -15.53 -4.51 -5.23
C ALA A 59 -14.45 -4.07 -4.21
N LEU A 60 -13.24 -4.61 -4.36
CA LEU A 60 -12.09 -4.27 -3.54
C LEU A 60 -11.65 -2.82 -3.76
N TRP A 61 -11.58 -2.35 -5.01
CA TRP A 61 -11.24 -0.97 -5.36
C TRP A 61 -12.18 0.01 -4.64
N LYS A 62 -13.50 -0.23 -4.67
CA LYS A 62 -14.48 0.62 -3.97
C LYS A 62 -14.21 0.68 -2.47
N GLN A 63 -13.95 -0.48 -1.85
CA GLN A 63 -13.69 -0.57 -0.41
C GLN A 63 -12.40 0.19 -0.04
N ARG A 64 -11.30 -0.12 -0.72
CA ARG A 64 -9.97 0.46 -0.44
C ARG A 64 -9.92 1.96 -0.76
N LEU A 65 -10.61 2.40 -1.81
CA LEU A 65 -10.71 3.83 -2.16
C LEU A 65 -11.37 4.62 -1.03
N ARG A 66 -12.47 4.10 -0.46
CA ARG A 66 -13.13 4.72 0.69
C ARG A 66 -12.21 4.83 1.90
N TRP A 67 -11.47 3.76 2.22
CA TRP A 67 -10.52 3.76 3.33
C TRP A 67 -9.38 4.76 3.12
N ALA A 68 -8.79 4.78 1.92
CA ALA A 68 -7.73 5.72 1.59
C ALA A 68 -8.20 7.18 1.67
N ARG A 69 -9.40 7.49 1.16
CA ARG A 69 -10.01 8.83 1.31
C ARG A 69 -10.25 9.18 2.78
N GLY A 70 -10.78 8.25 3.57
CA GLY A 70 -11.01 8.44 5.00
C GLY A 70 -9.71 8.73 5.78
N ASN A 71 -8.60 8.07 5.42
CA ASN A 71 -7.28 8.37 6.01
C ASN A 71 -6.76 9.76 5.64
N LEU A 72 -7.00 10.24 4.41
CA LEU A 72 -6.66 11.61 4.02
C LEU A 72 -7.50 12.64 4.79
N GLN A 73 -8.79 12.39 4.95
CA GLN A 73 -9.69 13.23 5.77
C GLN A 73 -9.25 13.28 7.23
N LEU A 74 -8.87 12.12 7.80
CA LEU A 74 -8.31 12.02 9.14
C LEU A 74 -7.03 12.86 9.27
N SER A 75 -6.14 12.76 8.28
CA SER A 75 -4.87 13.52 8.24
C SER A 75 -5.11 15.02 8.31
N ALA A 76 -6.08 15.52 7.54
CA ALA A 76 -6.45 16.92 7.49
C ALA A 76 -7.12 17.38 8.81
N ALA A 77 -8.08 16.61 9.33
CA ALA A 77 -8.78 16.94 10.58
C ALA A 77 -7.85 17.00 11.79
N TYR A 78 -6.91 16.06 11.89
CA TYR A 78 -5.96 15.95 12.98
C TYR A 78 -4.58 16.54 12.67
N ARG A 79 -4.49 17.45 11.68
CA ARG A 79 -3.23 18.09 11.25
C ARG A 79 -2.42 18.74 12.37
N HIS A 80 -3.11 19.17 13.43
CA HIS A 80 -2.52 19.85 14.58
C HIS A 80 -1.79 18.89 15.53
N LEU A 81 -1.96 17.57 15.40
CA LEU A 81 -1.36 16.56 16.27
C LEU A 81 -0.07 15.95 15.72
N TRP A 82 0.06 15.83 14.40
CA TRP A 82 1.15 15.09 13.77
C TRP A 82 2.53 15.61 14.19
N PHE A 83 3.40 14.69 14.62
CA PHE A 83 4.76 14.99 15.08
C PHE A 83 4.83 15.97 16.28
N ARG A 84 3.75 16.08 17.06
CA ARG A 84 3.69 16.87 18.30
C ARG A 84 3.45 15.97 19.52
N PRO A 85 4.48 15.25 20.02
CA PRO A 85 4.33 14.33 21.16
C PRO A 85 3.94 15.04 22.46
N ARG A 86 4.15 16.36 22.54
CA ARG A 86 3.69 17.20 23.67
C ARG A 86 2.17 17.30 23.75
N LEU A 87 1.47 17.24 22.62
CA LEU A 87 0.00 17.28 22.59
C LEU A 87 -0.60 15.91 22.89
N HIS A 88 0.01 14.85 22.36
CA HIS A 88 -0.37 13.48 22.68
C HIS A 88 0.81 12.53 22.40
N ARG A 89 1.30 11.81 23.41
CA ARG A 89 2.51 10.96 23.27
C ARG A 89 2.37 9.86 22.21
N GLY A 90 1.17 9.28 22.07
CA GLY A 90 0.87 8.26 21.05
C GLY A 90 0.62 8.87 19.66
N LEU A 91 -0.61 9.36 19.43
CA LEU A 91 -1.06 9.95 18.17
C LEU A 91 -0.23 11.13 17.63
N GLY A 92 0.49 11.87 18.48
CA GLY A 92 1.41 12.92 18.06
C GLY A 92 2.88 12.49 18.00
N GLY A 93 3.18 11.22 18.26
CA GLY A 93 4.54 10.70 18.29
C GLY A 93 5.19 10.64 16.90
N PHE A 94 6.52 10.72 16.87
CA PHE A 94 7.30 10.67 15.63
C PHE A 94 7.07 9.37 14.85
N TRP A 95 7.16 8.22 15.52
CA TRP A 95 6.99 6.91 14.88
C TRP A 95 5.60 6.69 14.32
N PHE A 96 4.56 7.14 15.02
CA PHE A 96 3.18 7.06 14.53
C PHE A 96 3.01 7.90 13.25
N GLY A 97 3.49 9.14 13.27
CA GLY A 97 3.48 10.00 12.08
C GLY A 97 4.28 9.40 10.93
N LEU A 98 5.49 8.89 11.20
CA LEU A 98 6.35 8.30 10.17
C LEU A 98 5.68 7.11 9.48
N VAL A 99 5.14 6.15 10.24
CA VAL A 99 4.46 4.97 9.68
C VAL A 99 3.18 5.37 8.95
N PHE A 100 2.40 6.29 9.51
CA PHE A 100 1.17 6.73 8.90
C PHE A 100 1.43 7.42 7.55
N PHE A 101 2.36 8.38 7.51
CA PHE A 101 2.66 9.14 6.30
C PHE A 101 3.50 8.37 5.29
N SER A 102 4.28 7.36 5.69
CA SER A 102 4.98 6.49 4.73
C SER A 102 3.99 5.68 3.89
N ILE A 103 2.91 5.19 4.52
CA ILE A 103 1.84 4.47 3.82
C ILE A 103 0.99 5.42 2.99
N VAL A 104 0.53 6.54 3.58
CA VAL A 104 -0.32 7.49 2.85
C VAL A 104 0.41 8.08 1.66
N SER A 105 1.71 8.41 1.79
CA SER A 105 2.47 9.10 0.73
C SER A 105 3.12 8.16 -0.28
N MET A 106 2.98 6.84 -0.12
CA MET A 106 3.67 5.84 -0.96
C MET A 106 3.53 6.10 -2.48
N PRO A 107 2.33 6.39 -3.02
CA PRO A 107 2.19 6.62 -4.46
C PRO A 107 3.00 7.82 -4.97
N VAL A 108 3.06 8.90 -4.17
CA VAL A 108 3.83 10.10 -4.49
C VAL A 108 5.33 9.79 -4.42
N LEU A 109 5.76 9.02 -3.42
CA LEU A 109 7.15 8.59 -3.28
C LEU A 109 7.58 7.68 -4.43
N MET A 110 6.72 6.77 -4.88
CA MET A 110 6.97 5.90 -6.04
C MET A 110 7.15 6.73 -7.32
N ILE A 111 6.23 7.66 -7.61
CA ILE A 111 6.31 8.55 -8.78
C ILE A 111 7.58 9.42 -8.69
N GLY A 112 7.81 10.04 -7.54
CA GLY A 112 8.99 10.88 -7.31
C GLY A 112 10.30 10.11 -7.45
N SER A 113 10.36 8.88 -6.96
CA SER A 113 11.54 8.01 -7.11
C SER A 113 11.77 7.66 -8.57
N SER A 114 10.72 7.30 -9.31
CA SER A 114 10.81 6.97 -10.74
C SER A 114 11.33 8.15 -11.57
N ILE A 115 10.72 9.33 -11.41
CA ILE A 115 11.14 10.57 -12.08
C ILE A 115 12.56 10.96 -11.66
N GLY A 116 12.84 10.92 -10.36
CA GLY A 116 14.14 11.26 -9.80
C GLY A 116 15.25 10.36 -10.31
N LEU A 117 15.01 9.05 -10.41
CA LEU A 117 15.97 8.09 -10.96
C LEU A 117 16.21 8.31 -12.45
N LEU A 118 15.16 8.51 -13.25
CA LEU A 118 15.30 8.78 -14.69
C LEU A 118 16.01 10.11 -14.95
N TRP A 119 15.71 11.13 -14.14
CA TRP A 119 16.39 12.41 -14.23
C TRP A 119 17.86 12.31 -13.84
N LEU A 120 18.13 11.65 -12.70
CA LEU A 120 19.47 11.43 -12.18
C LEU A 120 20.31 10.60 -13.16
N ASP A 121 19.69 9.66 -13.86
CA ASP A 121 20.34 8.86 -14.89
C ASP A 121 20.83 9.70 -16.07
N ALA A 122 20.08 10.73 -16.46
CA ALA A 122 20.45 11.63 -17.54
C ALA A 122 21.64 12.54 -17.19
N ILE A 123 21.81 12.90 -15.91
CA ILE A 123 22.86 13.83 -15.46
C ILE A 123 24.06 13.16 -14.81
N ALA A 124 23.86 12.03 -14.11
CA ALA A 124 24.86 11.33 -13.33
C ALA A 124 24.52 9.82 -13.25
N PRO A 125 24.76 9.05 -14.33
CA PRO A 125 24.38 7.63 -14.41
C PRO A 125 24.95 6.77 -13.29
N ASP A 126 26.20 7.00 -12.86
CA ASP A 126 26.82 6.28 -11.74
C ASP A 126 26.08 6.49 -10.42
N LEU A 127 25.69 7.73 -10.14
CA LEU A 127 24.93 8.06 -8.94
C LEU A 127 23.51 7.49 -9.01
N ALA A 128 22.89 7.49 -10.19
CA ALA A 128 21.58 6.86 -10.41
C ALA A 128 21.63 5.36 -10.11
N ARG A 129 22.65 4.65 -10.59
CA ARG A 129 22.88 3.22 -10.30
C ARG A 129 23.01 2.96 -8.80
N ASN A 130 23.85 3.73 -8.12
CA ASN A 130 24.06 3.56 -6.67
C ASN A 130 22.80 3.85 -5.87
N ALA A 131 22.08 4.93 -6.21
CA ALA A 131 20.81 5.29 -5.58
C ALA A 131 19.75 4.21 -5.82
N PHE A 132 19.66 3.69 -7.05
CA PHE A 132 18.78 2.60 -7.41
C PHE A 132 19.07 1.33 -6.61
N SER A 133 20.33 0.86 -6.60
CA SER A 133 20.72 -0.32 -5.82
C SER A 133 20.42 -0.14 -4.33
N GLY A 134 20.75 1.02 -3.74
CA GLY A 134 20.45 1.31 -2.34
C GLY A 134 18.95 1.28 -2.04
N LEU A 135 18.12 1.86 -2.92
CA LEU A 135 16.66 1.82 -2.82
C LEU A 135 16.15 0.37 -2.84
N TRP A 136 16.61 -0.45 -3.79
CA TRP A 136 16.10 -1.81 -3.95
C TRP A 136 16.61 -2.79 -2.91
N ILE A 137 17.84 -2.66 -2.44
CA ILE A 137 18.34 -3.41 -1.27
C ILE A 137 17.47 -3.08 -0.05
N THR A 138 17.25 -1.80 0.22
CA THR A 138 16.41 -1.36 1.34
C THR A 138 14.99 -1.89 1.20
N THR A 139 14.41 -1.77 0.00
CA THR A 139 13.06 -2.26 -0.29
C THR A 139 12.96 -3.77 -0.11
N PHE A 140 13.96 -4.53 -0.58
CA PHE A 140 14.01 -5.98 -0.43
C PHE A 140 14.09 -6.41 1.05
N LEU A 141 14.96 -5.77 1.84
CA LEU A 141 15.09 -6.05 3.27
C LEU A 141 13.81 -5.73 4.04
N VAL A 142 13.19 -4.57 3.75
CA VAL A 142 11.91 -4.19 4.34
C VAL A 142 10.81 -5.17 3.93
N TYR A 143 10.76 -5.57 2.66
CA TYR A 143 9.81 -6.56 2.16
C TYR A 143 9.96 -7.92 2.87
N LEU A 144 11.19 -8.43 3.00
CA LEU A 144 11.44 -9.68 3.71
C LEU A 144 11.03 -9.58 5.18
N PHE A 145 11.37 -8.48 5.84
CA PHE A 145 10.99 -8.24 7.22
C PHE A 145 9.47 -8.19 7.40
N VAL A 146 8.76 -7.36 6.62
CA VAL A 146 7.30 -7.19 6.74
C VAL A 146 6.57 -8.48 6.40
N THR A 147 6.97 -9.17 5.33
CA THR A 147 6.33 -10.43 4.91
C THR A 147 6.59 -11.54 5.93
N GLY A 148 7.84 -11.71 6.36
CA GLY A 148 8.21 -12.69 7.38
C GLY A 148 7.51 -12.42 8.71
N PHE A 149 7.51 -11.17 9.16
CA PHE A 149 6.81 -10.77 10.38
C PHE A 149 5.30 -11.01 10.30
N SER A 150 4.69 -10.73 9.15
CA SER A 150 3.26 -11.01 8.91
C SER A 150 2.96 -12.51 8.97
N PHE A 151 3.85 -13.36 8.44
CA PHE A 151 3.69 -14.81 8.51
C PHE A 151 3.84 -15.36 9.93
N VAL A 152 4.65 -14.70 10.77
CA VAL A 152 4.80 -15.06 12.19
C VAL A 152 3.57 -14.64 13.00
N ILE A 153 2.95 -13.50 12.69
CA ILE A 153 1.75 -13.03 13.42
C ILE A 153 0.56 -13.96 13.21
N ASP A 154 0.33 -14.43 11.97
CA ASP A 154 -0.78 -15.35 11.65
C ASP A 154 -0.28 -16.53 10.80
N PRO A 155 0.30 -17.57 11.43
CA PRO A 155 0.82 -18.73 10.72
C PRO A 155 -0.26 -19.54 9.98
N ALA A 156 -1.51 -19.48 10.46
CA ALA A 156 -2.62 -20.20 9.85
C ALA A 156 -2.98 -19.59 8.49
N THR A 157 -3.10 -18.26 8.43
CA THR A 157 -3.30 -17.55 7.17
C THR A 157 -2.08 -17.63 6.28
N ALA A 158 -0.87 -17.53 6.85
CA ALA A 158 0.38 -17.70 6.11
C ALA A 158 0.40 -19.04 5.37
N ARG A 159 0.04 -20.16 6.03
CA ARG A 159 0.03 -21.47 5.37
C ARG A 159 -0.92 -21.54 4.17
N ARG A 160 -2.06 -20.85 4.24
CA ARG A 160 -3.08 -20.85 3.17
C ARG A 160 -2.73 -19.92 2.01
N ALA A 161 -2.05 -18.81 2.30
CA ALA A 161 -1.83 -17.72 1.35
C ALA A 161 -0.35 -17.30 1.23
N TRP A 162 0.58 -18.23 1.49
CA TRP A 162 2.02 -17.92 1.52
C TRP A 162 2.50 -17.42 0.16
N PHE A 163 1.98 -18.00 -0.93
CA PHE A 163 2.38 -17.64 -2.28
C PHE A 163 1.88 -16.25 -2.64
N GLU A 164 0.63 -15.94 -2.34
CA GLU A 164 0.03 -14.62 -2.55
C GLU A 164 0.70 -13.56 -1.67
N GLY A 165 1.06 -13.92 -0.43
CA GLY A 165 1.84 -13.07 0.46
C GLY A 165 3.22 -12.77 -0.11
N PHE A 166 3.89 -13.77 -0.68
CA PHE A 166 5.19 -13.60 -1.34
C PHE A 166 5.06 -12.81 -2.65
N ALA A 167 4.05 -13.10 -3.47
CA ALA A 167 3.78 -12.42 -4.74
C ALA A 167 3.11 -11.05 -4.57
N TYR A 168 2.88 -10.58 -3.33
CA TYR A 168 2.25 -9.30 -3.03
C TYR A 168 2.82 -8.10 -3.82
N PRO A 169 4.14 -7.87 -3.89
CA PRO A 169 4.71 -6.78 -4.68
C PRO A 169 4.66 -7.00 -6.21
N GLY A 170 4.33 -8.21 -6.66
CA GLY A 170 4.29 -8.62 -8.08
C GLY A 170 5.55 -9.37 -8.51
N LEU A 171 5.40 -10.36 -9.38
CA LEU A 171 6.50 -11.19 -9.87
C LEU A 171 7.57 -10.36 -10.62
N ILE A 172 7.18 -9.31 -11.34
CA ILE A 172 8.14 -8.41 -12.01
C ILE A 172 8.98 -7.66 -10.95
N THR A 173 8.33 -7.12 -9.93
CA THR A 173 8.99 -6.41 -8.82
C THR A 173 9.92 -7.34 -8.04
N LEU A 174 9.50 -8.58 -7.78
CA LEU A 174 10.34 -9.60 -7.15
C LEU A 174 11.56 -9.93 -8.01
N GLY A 175 11.37 -10.07 -9.33
CA GLY A 175 12.48 -10.24 -10.28
C GLY A 175 13.48 -9.10 -10.18
N ILE A 176 13.00 -7.85 -10.13
CA ILE A 176 13.86 -6.68 -9.94
C ILE A 176 14.58 -6.71 -8.58
N MET A 177 13.89 -7.06 -7.49
CA MET A 177 14.51 -7.21 -6.17
C MET A 177 15.62 -8.27 -6.17
N VAL A 178 15.40 -9.41 -6.81
CA VAL A 178 16.40 -10.49 -6.89
C VAL A 178 17.58 -10.08 -7.76
N LEU A 179 17.32 -9.46 -8.91
CA LEU A 179 18.36 -9.09 -9.86
C LEU A 179 19.22 -7.91 -9.38
N PHE A 180 18.63 -6.95 -8.67
CA PHE A 180 19.29 -5.68 -8.32
C PHE A 180 19.39 -5.39 -6.82
N GLY A 181 18.74 -6.20 -5.96
CA GLY A 181 18.77 -6.08 -4.50
C GLY A 181 19.63 -7.13 -3.79
N LEU A 182 20.22 -8.08 -4.52
CA LEU A 182 21.16 -9.11 -4.02
C LEU A 182 22.63 -8.67 -4.27
N PRO A 183 23.64 -9.27 -3.60
CA PRO A 183 24.90 -8.60 -3.29
C PRO A 183 25.70 -8.06 -4.50
N PRO A 184 26.64 -7.12 -4.27
CA PRO A 184 27.24 -6.22 -5.27
C PRO A 184 27.84 -6.91 -6.51
N GLN A 185 28.21 -8.19 -6.43
CA GLN A 185 28.63 -8.96 -7.59
C GLN A 185 27.62 -8.98 -8.75
N TRP A 186 26.32 -8.73 -8.51
CA TRP A 186 25.28 -8.64 -9.57
C TRP A 186 25.20 -7.24 -10.19
N ILE A 187 25.85 -6.23 -9.60
CA ILE A 187 26.03 -4.90 -10.22
C ILE A 187 26.92 -5.01 -11.47
N SER A 188 27.69 -6.09 -11.61
CA SER A 188 28.41 -6.42 -12.85
C SER A 188 27.49 -6.81 -14.02
N LEU A 189 26.20 -7.07 -13.76
CA LEU A 189 25.16 -7.18 -14.79
C LEU A 189 24.75 -5.82 -15.34
N TRP A 190 25.18 -4.72 -14.70
CA TRP A 190 25.19 -3.45 -15.39
C TRP A 190 26.28 -3.51 -16.45
N PRO A 191 25.91 -3.56 -17.73
CA PRO A 191 26.88 -3.81 -18.77
C PRO A 191 27.83 -2.62 -18.85
N ALA A 192 29.13 -2.90 -18.81
CA ALA A 192 30.11 -1.98 -19.34
C ALA A 192 29.76 -1.70 -20.83
N PRO A 193 30.10 -0.54 -21.39
CA PRO A 193 29.86 -0.23 -22.79
C PRO A 193 30.48 -1.35 -23.65
N GLN A 194 29.66 -2.26 -24.16
CA GLN A 194 30.11 -3.41 -24.93
C GLN A 194 30.23 -3.03 -26.39
N ALA A 195 31.14 -3.69 -27.10
CA ALA A 195 31.40 -3.47 -28.52
C ALA A 195 30.18 -3.75 -29.44
N ASN A 196 29.07 -4.30 -28.92
CA ASN A 196 27.84 -4.55 -29.66
C ASN A 196 26.79 -3.44 -29.40
N PRO A 197 26.47 -2.59 -30.41
CA PRO A 197 25.47 -1.53 -30.29
C PRO A 197 24.03 -2.02 -30.05
N GLU A 198 23.68 -3.25 -30.42
CA GLU A 198 22.35 -3.81 -30.15
C GLU A 198 22.18 -4.20 -28.68
N ALA A 199 23.21 -4.83 -28.11
CA ALA A 199 23.23 -5.18 -26.69
C ALA A 199 23.13 -3.91 -25.83
N ALA A 200 23.89 -2.86 -26.15
CA ALA A 200 23.83 -1.58 -25.45
C ALA A 200 22.41 -0.98 -25.43
N ARG A 201 21.74 -0.95 -26.60
CA ARG A 201 20.35 -0.44 -26.71
C ARG A 201 19.35 -1.23 -25.87
N MET A 202 19.46 -2.56 -25.87
CA MET A 202 18.58 -3.42 -25.07
C MET A 202 18.75 -3.16 -23.57
N LEU A 203 19.99 -2.93 -23.12
CA LEU A 203 20.32 -2.72 -21.72
C LEU A 203 19.91 -1.33 -21.23
N ASP A 204 20.02 -0.32 -22.10
CA ASP A 204 19.44 1.01 -21.85
C ASP A 204 17.91 0.94 -21.71
N ALA A 205 17.24 0.21 -22.60
CA ALA A 205 15.80 0.01 -22.52
C ALA A 205 15.40 -0.70 -21.22
N LEU A 206 16.15 -1.73 -20.80
CA LEU A 206 15.92 -2.45 -19.55
C LEU A 206 16.11 -1.52 -18.34
N ARG A 207 17.18 -0.71 -18.31
CA ARG A 207 17.38 0.31 -17.27
C ARG A 207 16.15 1.23 -17.16
N ILE A 208 15.77 1.85 -18.27
CA ILE A 208 14.68 2.83 -18.28
C ILE A 208 13.39 2.16 -17.84
N PHE A 209 13.15 0.94 -18.31
CA PHE A 209 12.02 0.12 -17.88
C PHE A 209 12.03 -0.09 -16.37
N VAL A 210 13.14 -0.54 -15.78
CA VAL A 210 13.22 -0.86 -14.35
C VAL A 210 13.12 0.40 -13.48
N PHE A 211 13.72 1.53 -13.89
CA PHE A 211 13.59 2.82 -13.20
C PHE A 211 12.14 3.32 -13.28
N GLY A 212 11.51 3.20 -14.45
CA GLY A 212 10.10 3.48 -14.68
C GLY A 212 9.16 2.58 -13.87
N TRP A 213 9.49 1.29 -13.77
CA TRP A 213 8.64 0.26 -13.17
C TRP A 213 8.29 0.56 -11.71
N THR A 214 9.17 1.27 -10.98
CA THR A 214 8.93 1.76 -9.62
C THR A 214 7.60 2.50 -9.48
N SER A 215 7.09 3.17 -10.52
CA SER A 215 5.79 3.83 -10.53
C SER A 215 4.83 3.28 -11.59
N LEU A 216 5.34 2.82 -12.73
CA LEU A 216 4.52 2.26 -13.83
C LEU A 216 3.76 1.01 -13.40
N CYS A 217 4.23 0.26 -12.40
CA CYS A 217 3.50 -0.86 -11.82
C CYS A 217 2.11 -0.46 -11.28
N MET A 218 1.95 0.78 -10.78
CA MET A 218 0.63 1.29 -10.35
C MET A 218 -0.31 1.49 -11.53
N LEU A 219 0.20 2.02 -12.65
CA LEU A 219 -0.58 2.18 -13.89
C LEU A 219 -0.95 0.82 -14.47
N ALA A 220 -0.02 -0.13 -14.48
CA ALA A 220 -0.28 -1.51 -14.89
C ALA A 220 -1.37 -2.14 -14.02
N ALA A 221 -1.31 -1.97 -12.70
CA ALA A 221 -2.29 -2.53 -11.76
C ALA A 221 -3.67 -1.90 -11.94
N TRP A 222 -3.72 -0.59 -12.19
CA TRP A 222 -4.95 0.09 -12.59
C TRP A 222 -5.50 -0.46 -13.91
N GLY A 223 -4.63 -0.79 -14.87
CA GLY A 223 -4.99 -1.48 -16.11
C GLY A 223 -5.67 -2.82 -15.84
N VAL A 224 -5.14 -3.65 -14.93
CA VAL A 224 -5.76 -4.92 -14.54
C VAL A 224 -7.16 -4.71 -13.97
N TYR A 225 -7.34 -3.71 -13.09
CA TYR A 225 -8.66 -3.32 -12.59
C TYR A 225 -9.62 -2.92 -13.72
N ARG A 226 -9.15 -2.14 -14.69
CA ARG A 226 -9.97 -1.70 -15.83
C ARG A 226 -10.36 -2.87 -16.74
N LEU A 227 -9.47 -3.84 -16.91
CA LEU A 227 -9.73 -5.06 -17.66
C LEU A 227 -10.82 -5.91 -16.99
N GLU A 228 -10.74 -6.15 -15.69
CA GLU A 228 -11.81 -6.87 -14.96
C GLU A 228 -13.16 -6.13 -15.11
N ARG A 229 -13.15 -4.80 -14.95
CA ARG A 229 -14.37 -4.00 -15.11
C ARG A 229 -14.93 -4.03 -16.53
N ALA A 230 -14.12 -4.34 -17.54
CA ALA A 230 -14.54 -4.53 -18.91
C ALA A 230 -15.05 -5.96 -19.21
N GLY A 231 -15.07 -6.84 -18.19
CA GLY A 231 -15.53 -8.23 -18.33
C GLY A 231 -14.43 -9.21 -18.71
N ALA A 232 -13.15 -8.88 -18.48
CA ALA A 232 -12.06 -9.83 -18.68
C ALA A 232 -12.23 -11.06 -17.78
N PRO A 233 -11.84 -12.27 -18.25
CA PRO A 233 -11.99 -13.49 -17.48
C PRO A 233 -11.05 -13.53 -16.27
N ASP A 234 -11.48 -14.23 -15.20
CA ASP A 234 -10.77 -14.28 -13.92
C ASP A 234 -9.31 -14.75 -14.05
N TRP A 235 -9.04 -15.77 -14.88
CA TRP A 235 -7.67 -16.28 -15.07
C TRP A 235 -6.70 -15.22 -15.61
N LEU A 236 -7.18 -14.33 -16.49
CA LEU A 236 -6.36 -13.27 -17.07
C LEU A 236 -6.13 -12.17 -16.04
N ARG A 237 -7.17 -11.80 -15.29
CA ARG A 237 -7.07 -10.86 -14.18
C ARG A 237 -6.06 -11.35 -13.15
N ASP A 238 -6.20 -12.59 -12.69
CA ASP A 238 -5.38 -13.17 -11.63
C ASP A 238 -3.92 -13.34 -12.07
N GLY A 239 -3.69 -13.81 -13.30
CA GLY A 239 -2.35 -13.89 -13.88
C GLY A 239 -1.68 -12.51 -13.98
N LEU A 240 -2.38 -11.50 -14.50
CA LEU A 240 -1.84 -10.14 -14.59
C LEU A 240 -1.63 -9.51 -13.21
N LEU A 241 -2.53 -9.77 -12.26
CA LEU A 241 -2.39 -9.27 -10.89
C LEU A 241 -1.19 -9.91 -10.18
N LEU A 242 -0.89 -11.18 -10.41
CA LEU A 242 0.32 -11.83 -9.91
C LEU A 242 1.58 -11.23 -10.54
N LEU A 243 1.56 -10.95 -11.85
CA LEU A 243 2.70 -10.33 -12.54
C LEU A 243 2.98 -8.91 -12.03
N VAL A 244 1.94 -8.09 -11.92
CA VAL A 244 2.06 -6.67 -11.56
C VAL A 244 2.16 -6.46 -10.06
N GLY A 245 1.37 -7.20 -9.28
CA GLY A 245 1.33 -7.15 -7.82
C GLY A 245 0.07 -6.50 -7.24
N TYR A 246 -0.36 -7.03 -6.10
CA TYR A 246 -1.42 -6.47 -5.28
C TYR A 246 -0.99 -5.20 -4.52
N GLY A 247 0.30 -5.11 -4.17
CA GLY A 247 0.89 -3.90 -3.58
C GLY A 247 0.75 -2.67 -4.48
N PRO A 248 1.20 -2.73 -5.75
CA PRO A 248 0.97 -1.67 -6.73
C PRO A 248 -0.51 -1.35 -6.95
N PHE A 249 -1.40 -2.33 -6.89
CA PHE A 249 -2.85 -2.08 -6.92
C PHE A 249 -3.32 -1.21 -5.74
N ASN A 250 -2.90 -1.49 -4.51
CA ASN A 250 -3.21 -0.66 -3.34
C ASN A 250 -2.64 0.76 -3.47
N CYS A 251 -1.46 0.90 -4.06
CA CYS A 251 -0.85 2.20 -4.33
C CYS A 251 -1.64 2.98 -5.40
N ALA A 252 -2.10 2.31 -6.46
CA ALA A 252 -2.96 2.90 -7.48
C ALA A 252 -4.30 3.40 -6.90
N VAL A 253 -4.92 2.61 -6.01
CA VAL A 253 -6.13 3.02 -5.27
C VAL A 253 -5.84 4.25 -4.41
N SER A 254 -4.72 4.25 -3.69
CA SER A 254 -4.34 5.36 -2.81
C SER A 254 -4.08 6.64 -3.59
N PHE A 255 -3.44 6.54 -4.76
CA PHE A 255 -3.27 7.67 -5.67
C PHE A 255 -4.62 8.19 -6.18
N ALA A 256 -5.53 7.31 -6.58
CA ALA A 256 -6.87 7.70 -6.99
C ALA A 256 -7.64 8.41 -5.85
N ALA A 257 -7.46 7.99 -4.60
CA ALA A 257 -8.02 8.67 -3.43
C ALA A 257 -7.46 10.08 -3.27
N MET A 258 -6.14 10.28 -3.42
CA MET A 258 -5.53 11.61 -3.39
C MET A 258 -6.10 12.53 -4.46
N VAL A 259 -6.21 12.02 -5.70
CA VAL A 259 -6.79 12.78 -6.82
C VAL A 259 -8.25 13.14 -6.55
N ALA A 260 -9.03 12.21 -5.98
CA ALA A 260 -10.43 12.45 -5.64
C ALA A 260 -10.59 13.52 -4.54
N GLU A 261 -9.79 13.46 -3.47
CA GLU A 261 -9.81 14.46 -2.40
C GLU A 261 -9.33 15.83 -2.90
N PHE A 262 -8.27 15.87 -3.72
CA PHE A 262 -7.79 17.10 -4.34
C PHE A 262 -8.86 17.77 -5.21
N ARG A 263 -9.65 16.97 -5.93
CA ARG A 263 -10.78 17.44 -6.75
C ARG A 263 -12.06 17.73 -5.94
N LYS A 264 -12.05 17.54 -4.62
CA LYS A 264 -13.23 17.65 -3.75
C LYS A 264 -14.41 16.80 -4.26
N ALA A 265 -14.11 15.60 -4.78
CA ALA A 265 -15.12 14.70 -5.30
C ALA A 265 -16.14 14.33 -4.22
N GLU A 266 -17.40 14.16 -4.62
CA GLU A 266 -18.50 13.82 -3.71
C GLU A 266 -18.15 12.59 -2.85
N MET A 267 -18.55 12.62 -1.57
CA MET A 267 -18.41 11.49 -0.68
C MET A 267 -19.52 10.47 -0.98
N ARG A 268 -19.13 9.31 -1.52
CA ARG A 268 -20.07 8.21 -1.76
C ARG A 268 -19.85 7.09 -0.77
N TRP A 269 -20.89 6.77 -0.01
CA TRP A 269 -20.93 5.65 0.91
C TRP A 269 -21.30 4.35 0.17
N ASP A 270 -20.47 3.98 -0.80
CA ASP A 270 -20.65 2.74 -1.56
C ASP A 270 -20.19 1.55 -0.69
N LYS A 271 -21.12 1.00 0.08
CA LYS A 271 -20.87 -0.26 0.81
C LYS A 271 -20.71 -1.38 -0.21
N THR A 272 -19.65 -2.16 -0.06
CA THR A 272 -19.52 -3.43 -0.78
C THR A 272 -20.63 -4.36 -0.29
N PRO A 273 -21.56 -4.81 -1.15
CA PRO A 273 -22.62 -5.71 -0.73
C PRO A 273 -21.99 -7.03 -0.27
N LYS A 274 -22.31 -7.43 0.95
CA LYS A 274 -21.93 -8.73 1.51
C LYS A 274 -22.88 -9.77 0.95
N THR A 275 -22.34 -10.80 0.31
CA THR A 275 -23.13 -11.83 -0.36
C THR A 275 -23.52 -12.95 0.59
N GLY A 276 -22.86 -13.05 1.75
CA GLY A 276 -23.08 -14.13 2.71
C GLY A 276 -22.58 -15.50 2.21
N LYS A 277 -21.93 -15.56 1.04
CA LYS A 277 -21.39 -16.78 0.42
C LYS A 277 -19.98 -17.13 0.92
N GLY A 278 -19.49 -16.43 1.93
CA GLY A 278 -18.16 -16.67 2.48
C GLY A 278 -18.04 -18.05 3.10
N THR A 279 -17.11 -18.86 2.61
CA THR A 279 -16.75 -20.13 3.25
C THR A 279 -15.66 -19.88 4.27
N ILE A 280 -15.82 -20.40 5.49
CA ILE A 280 -14.75 -20.41 6.47
C ILE A 280 -13.66 -21.38 5.97
N LEU A 281 -12.53 -20.83 5.52
CA LEU A 281 -11.34 -21.60 5.19
C LEU A 281 -10.76 -22.15 6.50
N LYS A 282 -11.06 -23.41 6.81
CA LYS A 282 -10.47 -24.13 7.95
C LYS A 282 -9.00 -24.40 7.69
#